data_AF-U5S223-F1
#
_entry.id   AF-U5S223-F1
#
_cell.length_a   1.000
_cell.length_b   1.000
_cell.length_c   1.000
_cell.angle_alpha   90.00
_cell.angle_beta   90.00
_cell.angle_gamma   90.00
#
_symmetry.space_group_name_H-M   'P 1'
#
loop_
_entity.id
_entity.type
_entity.pdbx_description
1 polymer ?
#
loop_
_entity_poly.entity_id
_entity_poly.type
_entity_poly.pdbx_seq_one_letter_code
_entity_poly.pdbx_strand_id
1 'polypeptide(L)' 'MNVITQANMESQDLFKYNPTWLMSQIRYGRAANIQERTQGFVRTLGYWCLAKGHNDTGNACGFGGVAGLGEMG' A
#
# COMPACT_ATOMS: atom_id res chain seq x y z
N MET A 1 7.35 17.76 1.69
CA MET A 1 7.56 16.30 1.70
C MET A 1 6.31 15.68 1.11
N ASN A 2 6.42 14.90 0.04
CA ASN A 2 5.26 14.33 -0.66
C ASN A 2 5.13 12.84 -0.33
N VAL A 3 3.90 12.34 -0.25
CA VAL A 3 3.60 10.92 -0.02
C VAL A 3 2.71 10.43 -1.16
N ILE A 4 3.07 9.29 -1.73
CA ILE A 4 2.25 8.59 -2.71
C ILE A 4 1.50 7.49 -1.95
N THR A 5 0.17 7.60 -1.88
CA THR A 5 -0.68 6.61 -1.20
C THR A 5 -1.40 5.75 -2.23
N GLN A 6 -1.44 4.44 -2.00
CA GLN A 6 -2.14 3.50 -2.85
C GLN A 6 -3.15 2.69 -2.03
N ALA A 7 -4.32 2.43 -2.62
CA ALA A 7 -5.31 1.52 -2.06
C ALA A 7 -5.33 0.22 -2.88
N ASN A 8 -5.28 -0.91 -2.17
CA ASN A 8 -5.24 -2.22 -2.76
C ASN A 8 -6.57 -2.93 -2.50
N MET A 9 -7.47 -2.92 -3.48
CA MET A 9 -8.80 -3.53 -3.33
C MET A 9 -8.71 -5.05 -3.13
N GLU A 10 -9.35 -5.52 -2.06
CA GLU A 10 -9.43 -6.92 -1.69
C GLU A 10 -10.55 -7.66 -2.44
N SER A 11 -10.39 -8.97 -2.63
CA SER A 11 -11.46 -9.80 -3.20
C SER A 11 -12.56 -9.99 -2.15
N GLN A 12 -13.78 -9.54 -2.46
CA GLN A 12 -14.93 -9.69 -1.57
C GLN A 12 -15.29 -11.16 -1.32
N ASP A 13 -15.11 -12.03 -2.31
CA ASP A 13 -15.42 -13.45 -2.15
C ASP A 13 -14.40 -14.13 -1.25
N LEU A 14 -13.10 -13.90 -1.46
CA LEU A 14 -12.06 -14.44 -0.57
C LEU A 14 -12.22 -13.92 0.87
N PHE A 15 -12.68 -12.69 1.05
CA PHE A 15 -12.96 -12.13 2.38
C PHE A 15 -14.07 -12.88 3.12
N LYS A 16 -15.10 -13.37 2.41
CA LYS A 16 -16.17 -14.15 3.02
C LYS A 16 -15.70 -15.54 3.49
N TYR A 17 -14.76 -16.17 2.76
CA TYR A 17 -14.38 -17.57 3.00
C TYR A 17 -13.09 -17.73 3.82
N ASN A 18 -12.12 -16.83 3.69
CA ASN A 18 -10.83 -16.89 4.39
C ASN A 18 -10.28 -15.49 4.68
N PRO A 19 -10.86 -14.78 5.68
CA PRO A 19 -10.59 -13.37 5.92
C PRO A 19 -9.21 -13.05 6.49
N THR A 20 -8.43 -14.03 6.96
CA THR A 20 -7.28 -13.76 7.84
C THR A 20 -5.93 -14.10 7.23
N TRP A 21 -5.69 -15.33 6.76
CA TRP A 21 -4.32 -15.75 6.38
C TRP A 21 -4.01 -15.57 4.90
N LEU A 22 -4.82 -16.17 4.03
CA LEU A 22 -4.58 -16.12 2.58
C LEU A 22 -4.71 -14.69 2.05
N MET A 23 -5.70 -13.94 2.53
CA MET A 23 -5.86 -12.53 2.17
C MET A 23 -4.71 -11.65 2.65
N SER A 24 -4.20 -11.88 3.87
CA SER A 24 -3.05 -11.15 4.39
C SER A 24 -1.82 -11.36 3.51
N GLN A 25 -1.56 -12.60 3.07
CA GLN A 25 -0.45 -12.89 2.16
C GLN A 25 -0.61 -12.19 0.81
N ILE A 26 -1.81 -12.24 0.22
CA ILE A 26 -2.09 -11.61 -1.07
C ILE A 26 -1.98 -10.08 -0.98
N ARG A 27 -2.56 -9.47 0.06
CA ARG A 27 -2.59 -8.00 0.20
C ARG A 27 -1.18 -7.44 0.42
N TYR A 28 -0.39 -8.06 1.30
CA TYR A 28 0.96 -7.58 1.61
C TYR A 28 1.92 -7.86 0.45
N GLY A 29 1.82 -9.02 -0.20
CA GLY A 29 2.61 -9.33 -1.38
C GLY A 29 2.36 -8.35 -2.53
N ARG A 30 1.09 -7.99 -2.80
CA ARG A 30 0.77 -7.00 -3.83
C ARG A 30 1.24 -5.60 -3.46
N ALA A 31 1.05 -5.19 -2.20
CA ALA A 31 1.49 -3.87 -1.72
C ALA A 31 3.01 -3.68 -1.87
N ALA A 32 3.80 -4.67 -1.44
CA ALA A 32 5.25 -4.65 -1.54
C ALA A 32 5.73 -4.56 -3.00
N ASN A 33 5.15 -5.36 -3.89
CA ASN A 33 5.49 -5.34 -5.32
C ASN A 33 5.25 -3.97 -5.98
N ILE A 34 4.11 -3.32 -5.68
CA ILE A 34 3.81 -2.00 -6.24
C ILE A 34 4.74 -0.93 -5.64
N GLN A 35 5.02 -1.03 -4.35
CA GLN A 35 5.94 -0.13 -3.64
C GLN A 35 7.36 -0.20 -4.23
N GLU A 36 7.91 -1.39 -4.42
CA GLU A 36 9.24 -1.58 -5.01
C GLU A 36 9.31 -1.04 -6.45
N ARG A 37 8.30 -1.31 -7.27
CA ARG A 37 8.23 -0.82 -8.65
C ARG A 37 8.13 0.70 -8.72
N THR A 38 7.29 1.30 -7.86
CA THR A 38 7.13 2.76 -7.78
C THR A 38 8.42 3.42 -7.33
N GLN A 39 9.07 2.86 -6.30
CA GLN A 39 10.36 3.35 -5.84
C GLN A 39 11.44 3.26 -6.92
N GLY A 40 11.51 2.13 -7.63
CA GLY A 40 12.41 1.95 -8.78
C GLY A 40 12.18 3.01 -9.85
N PHE A 41 10.94 3.21 -10.27
CA PHE A 41 10.57 4.24 -11.25
C PHE A 41 10.97 5.64 -10.80
N VAL A 42 10.64 6.05 -9.56
CA VAL A 42 11.00 7.39 -9.06
C VAL A 42 12.52 7.57 -9.01
N ARG A 43 13.27 6.53 -8.66
CA ARG A 43 14.74 6.54 -8.73
C ARG A 43 15.27 6.70 -10.16
N THR A 44 14.63 6.10 -11.17
CA THR A 44 15.02 6.32 -12.58
C THR A 44 14.83 7.75 -13.05
N LEU A 45 13.92 8.51 -12.42
CA LEU A 45 13.72 9.93 -12.67
C LEU A 45 14.74 10.82 -11.93
N GLY A 46 15.67 10.24 -11.19
CA GLY A 46 16.70 10.96 -10.41
C GLY A 46 16.22 11.44 -9.03
N TYR A 47 15.01 11.07 -8.60
CA TYR A 47 14.47 11.48 -7.31
C TYR A 47 14.69 10.42 -6.23
N TRP A 48 14.86 10.89 -5.00
CA TRP A 48 14.86 10.01 -3.83
C TRP A 48 13.43 9.56 -3.50
N CYS A 49 13.26 8.27 -3.25
CA CYS A 49 11.99 7.66 -2.84
C CYS A 49 12.23 6.57 -1.80
N LEU A 50 11.44 6.60 -0.74
CA LEU A 50 11.41 5.60 0.32
C LEU A 50 10.12 4.79 0.22
N ALA A 51 10.26 3.49 0.03
CA ALA A 51 9.18 2.53 0.20
C ALA A 51 9.70 1.37 1.06
N LYS A 52 8.93 1.00 2.10
CA LYS A 52 9.13 -0.26 2.83
C LYS A 52 7.91 -1.12 2.55
N GLY A 53 8.12 -2.36 2.10
CA GLY A 53 7.13 -3.34 1.68
C GLY A 53 6.06 -3.74 2.73
N HIS A 54 5.96 -2.99 3.82
CA HIS A 54 5.11 -3.24 4.98
C HIS A 54 4.75 -1.93 5.68
N ASN A 55 3.88 -2.00 6.69
CA ASN A 55 3.35 -0.87 7.48
C ASN A 55 4.41 -0.18 8.38
N ASP A 56 5.63 0.05 7.88
CA ASP A 56 6.80 0.33 8.72
C ASP A 56 7.29 1.78 8.63
N THR A 57 6.73 2.59 7.72
CA THR A 57 7.23 3.96 7.44
C THR A 57 6.33 5.05 8.03
N GLY A 58 5.11 4.71 8.48
CA GLY A 58 4.18 5.64 9.12
C GLY A 58 2.74 5.11 9.14
N ASN A 59 1.79 5.98 9.51
CA ASN A 59 0.37 5.62 9.61
C ASN A 59 -0.32 5.68 8.23
N ALA A 60 -0.47 4.52 7.59
CA ALA A 60 -1.10 4.38 6.27
C ALA A 60 -2.54 4.93 6.22
N CYS A 61 -3.35 4.73 7.27
CA CYS A 61 -4.71 5.26 7.33
C CYS A 61 -4.71 6.79 7.39
N GLY A 62 -3.76 7.39 8.13
CA GLY A 62 -3.58 8.84 8.20
C GLY A 62 -3.23 9.45 6.84
N PHE A 63 -2.27 8.85 6.14
CA PHE A 63 -1.90 9.29 4.80
C PHE A 63 -3.01 9.04 3.77
N GLY A 64 -3.83 8.00 3.93
CA GLY A 64 -5.00 7.74 3.10
C GLY A 64 -6.07 8.82 3.21
N GLY A 65 -6.34 9.28 4.43
CA GLY A 65 -7.28 10.40 4.67
C GLY A 65 -6.80 11.69 4.03
N VAL A 66 -5.53 12.07 4.24
CA VAL A 66 -4.95 13.29 3.65
C VAL A 66 -4.86 13.20 2.12
N ALA A 67 -4.63 12.01 1.57
CA ALA A 67 -4.59 11.79 0.13
C ALA A 67 -5.98 11.72 -0.54
N GLY A 68 -7.08 11.82 0.23
CA GLY A 68 -8.44 11.77 -0.31
C GLY A 68 -8.88 10.39 -0.78
N LEU A 69 -8.26 9.31 -0.27
CA LEU A 69 -8.65 7.93 -0.61
C LEU A 69 -9.88 7.44 0.14
N GLY A 70 -10.25 8.10 1.24
CA GLY A 70 -11.38 7.75 2.08
C GLY A 70 -11.24 8.34 3.48
N GLU A 71 -12.23 8.06 4.33
CA GLU A 71 -12.26 8.50 5.73
C GLU A 71 -11.84 7.37 6.68
N MET A 72 -11.34 7.73 7.86
CA MET A 72 -11.09 6.74 8.92
C MET A 72 -12.42 6.26 9.50
N GLY A 73 -12.61 4.95 9.57
CA GLY A 73 -13.77 4.28 10.17
C GLY A 73 -13.38 3.21 11.17
#